data_AF-I3JI79-F1
#
_entry.id   AF-I3JI79-F1
#
_cell.length_a   1.000
_cell.length_b   1.000
_cell.length_c   1.000
_cell.angle_alpha   90.00
_cell.angle_beta   90.00
_cell.angle_gamma   90.00
#
_symmetry.space_group_name_H-M   'P 1'
#
loop_
_entity.id
_entity.type
_entity.pdbx_description
1 polymer ?
#
loop_
_entity_poly.entity_id
_entity_poly.type
_entity_poly.pdbx_seq_one_letter_code
_entity_poly.pdbx_strand_id
1 'polypeptide(L)'
;MFDGPFRSYQEHSTQQCMQDLMDGYFPSELQERFPDGVPFELHDRRYEEFNSRLPWETFPGEGQPVCGDKDESKMTTDQFLNKLPKLVVKAGRVIDIRNSLRAKLQVSHREAAMILILIDTPSLQASTERLQAFSAYQPACNVITLKVKSEDGSHTYIVKMSPSETVGDLRRYLDKHRRGDVSSYDIISAYPQCNYDDDGQTLQSRGIVRNATLLLRQRKPGPSLKMFSEQQLSG
;
A
#
# COMPACT_ATOMS: atom_id res chain seq x y z
N MET A 1 -13.04 4.49 -37.17
CA MET A 1 -12.52 4.61 -35.79
C MET A 1 -13.50 3.93 -34.84
N PHE A 2 -13.95 2.73 -35.18
CA PHE A 2 -13.53 1.45 -34.57
C PHE A 2 -13.71 1.48 -33.07
N ASP A 3 -14.60 0.63 -32.55
CA ASP A 3 -14.87 0.35 -31.13
C ASP A 3 -13.64 -0.25 -30.40
N GLY A 4 -12.45 0.26 -30.70
CA GLY A 4 -11.20 -0.03 -30.05
C GLY A 4 -10.93 0.96 -28.92
N PRO A 5 -9.88 0.72 -28.13
CA PRO A 5 -9.52 1.58 -27.01
C PRO A 5 -9.19 3.00 -27.47
N PHE A 6 -9.24 3.95 -26.52
CA PHE A 6 -8.74 5.30 -26.76
C PHE A 6 -7.32 5.24 -27.30
N ARG A 7 -7.08 5.97 -28.39
CA ARG A 7 -5.76 6.07 -29.00
C ARG A 7 -4.92 7.08 -28.23
N SER A 8 -3.64 6.76 -28.07
CA SER A 8 -2.70 7.68 -27.41
C SER A 8 -2.36 8.85 -28.34
N TYR A 9 -2.40 10.07 -27.83
CA TYR A 9 -1.92 11.26 -28.55
C TYR A 9 -0.41 11.23 -28.86
N GLN A 10 0.34 10.30 -28.28
CA GLN A 10 1.77 10.13 -28.56
C GLN A 10 2.04 9.40 -29.88
N GLU A 11 1.02 8.74 -30.43
CA GLU A 11 1.13 7.91 -31.61
C GLU A 11 1.00 8.76 -32.89
N HIS A 12 1.89 8.53 -33.86
CA HIS A 12 2.06 9.44 -35.01
C HIS A 12 0.82 9.48 -35.92
N SER A 13 0.12 8.36 -36.12
CA SER A 13 -1.10 8.38 -36.94
C SER A 13 -2.22 9.16 -36.26
N THR A 14 -2.33 9.09 -34.92
CA THR A 14 -3.27 9.90 -34.14
C THR A 14 -2.96 11.40 -34.27
N GLN A 15 -1.69 11.80 -34.21
CA GLN A 15 -1.30 13.21 -34.39
C GLN A 15 -1.60 13.71 -35.81
N GLN A 16 -1.26 12.92 -36.83
CA GLN A 16 -1.57 13.25 -38.21
C GLN A 16 -3.08 13.36 -38.46
N CYS A 17 -3.86 12.43 -37.90
CA CYS A 17 -5.32 12.47 -37.99
C CYS A 17 -5.91 13.75 -37.37
N MET A 18 -5.40 14.18 -36.22
CA MET A 18 -5.84 15.42 -35.58
C MET A 18 -5.41 16.65 -36.38
N GLN A 19 -4.23 16.63 -36.98
CA GLN A 19 -3.73 17.70 -37.85
C GLN A 19 -4.63 17.84 -39.09
N ASP A 20 -4.93 16.74 -39.77
CA ASP A 20 -5.81 16.73 -40.95
C ASP A 20 -7.17 17.37 -40.60
N LEU A 21 -7.74 17.03 -39.43
CA LEU A 21 -9.00 17.61 -38.96
C LEU A 21 -8.90 19.12 -38.66
N MET A 22 -7.83 19.56 -38.01
CA MET A 22 -7.59 20.98 -37.70
C MET A 22 -7.37 21.82 -38.95
N ASP A 23 -6.74 21.25 -39.97
CA ASP A 23 -6.46 21.90 -41.25
C ASP A 23 -7.67 21.84 -42.22
N GLY A 24 -8.76 21.18 -41.81
CA GLY A 24 -9.99 21.06 -42.60
C GLY A 24 -9.92 20.01 -43.71
N TYR A 25 -8.91 19.13 -43.68
CA TYR A 25 -8.79 18.00 -44.59
C TYR A 25 -9.53 16.77 -44.08
N PHE A 26 -9.98 15.92 -45.01
CA PHE A 26 -10.51 14.60 -44.66
C PHE A 26 -9.35 13.71 -44.17
N PRO A 27 -9.41 13.14 -42.95
CA PRO A 27 -8.30 12.39 -42.36
C PRO A 27 -7.75 11.32 -43.29
N SER A 28 -6.45 11.38 -43.53
CA SER A 28 -5.71 10.46 -44.40
C SER A 28 -5.89 8.99 -43.99
N GLU A 29 -6.01 8.70 -42.69
CA GLU A 29 -6.35 7.36 -42.17
C GLU A 29 -7.67 6.81 -42.74
N LEU A 30 -8.65 7.67 -43.03
CA LEU A 30 -9.97 7.26 -43.49
C LEU A 30 -10.07 7.19 -45.02
N GLN A 31 -9.14 7.82 -45.75
CA GLN A 31 -9.15 7.86 -47.22
C GLN A 31 -9.01 6.46 -47.84
N GLU A 32 -8.27 5.54 -47.21
CA GLU A 32 -8.14 4.16 -47.71
C GLU A 32 -9.50 3.43 -47.76
N ARG A 33 -10.39 3.72 -46.80
CA ARG A 33 -11.71 3.10 -46.70
C ARG A 33 -12.83 3.92 -47.33
N PHE A 34 -12.69 5.24 -47.32
CA PHE A 34 -13.67 6.20 -47.81
C PHE A 34 -12.98 7.17 -48.76
N PRO A 35 -12.62 6.72 -49.98
CA PRO A 35 -11.87 7.53 -50.94
C PRO A 35 -12.63 8.80 -51.37
N ASP A 36 -13.95 8.74 -51.40
CA ASP A 36 -14.83 9.88 -51.73
C ASP A 36 -15.20 10.74 -50.51
N GLY A 37 -14.67 10.41 -49.32
CA GLY A 37 -15.00 11.05 -48.05
C GLY A 37 -16.37 10.63 -47.48
N VAL A 38 -16.58 10.91 -46.20
CA VAL A 38 -17.88 10.72 -45.52
C VAL A 38 -18.19 11.91 -44.60
N PRO A 39 -19.46 12.29 -44.42
CA PRO A 39 -19.85 13.29 -43.44
C PRO A 39 -19.52 12.82 -42.01
N PHE A 40 -19.05 13.75 -41.16
CA PHE A 40 -18.83 13.49 -39.74
C PHE A 40 -20.02 13.93 -38.89
N GLU A 41 -20.44 13.06 -37.98
CA GLU A 41 -21.42 13.38 -36.94
C GLU A 41 -20.70 13.57 -35.61
N LEU A 42 -20.73 14.80 -35.08
CA LEU A 42 -20.03 15.16 -33.85
C LEU A 42 -20.89 14.84 -32.62
N HIS A 43 -20.42 13.89 -31.83
CA HIS A 43 -21.01 13.53 -30.54
C HIS A 43 -20.18 14.12 -29.41
N ASP A 44 -20.70 15.15 -28.73
CA ASP A 44 -20.06 15.72 -27.55
C ASP A 44 -20.30 14.81 -26.33
N ARG A 45 -19.22 14.23 -25.81
CA ARG A 45 -19.22 13.35 -24.64
C ARG A 45 -18.33 13.86 -23.52
N ARG A 46 -18.09 15.18 -23.44
CA ARG A 46 -17.17 15.79 -22.47
C ARG A 46 -17.50 15.52 -20.99
N TYR A 47 -18.74 15.15 -20.68
CA TYR A 47 -19.19 14.83 -19.32
C TYR A 47 -19.28 13.32 -19.05
N GLU A 48 -18.93 12.47 -20.02
CA GLU A 48 -18.86 11.03 -19.81
C GLU A 48 -17.50 10.68 -19.18
N GLU A 49 -17.51 10.15 -17.95
CA GLU A 49 -16.30 9.60 -17.35
C GLU A 49 -15.89 8.30 -18.06
N PHE A 50 -14.72 8.30 -18.70
CA PHE A 50 -14.17 7.09 -19.26
C PHE A 50 -13.72 6.15 -18.13
N ASN A 51 -14.55 5.16 -17.84
CA ASN A 51 -14.16 4.01 -17.05
C ASN A 51 -13.20 3.19 -17.90
N SER A 52 -11.89 3.44 -17.78
CA SER A 52 -10.88 2.53 -18.32
C SER A 52 -11.18 1.16 -17.72
N ARG A 53 -11.79 0.28 -18.52
CA ARG A 53 -11.83 -1.13 -18.17
C ARG A 53 -10.37 -1.52 -18.05
N LEU A 54 -9.93 -1.76 -16.81
CA LEU A 54 -8.63 -2.37 -16.56
C LEU A 54 -8.53 -3.57 -17.52
N PRO A 55 -7.36 -3.86 -18.12
CA PRO A 55 -7.20 -4.96 -19.08
C PRO A 55 -7.42 -6.37 -18.53
N TRP A 56 -8.15 -6.49 -17.45
CA TRP A 56 -8.61 -7.74 -16.89
C TRP A 56 -10.09 -7.76 -17.15
N GLU A 57 -10.52 -8.64 -18.06
CA GLU A 57 -11.78 -9.32 -17.80
C GLU A 57 -11.76 -9.67 -16.31
N THR A 58 -12.73 -9.14 -15.57
CA THR A 58 -13.02 -9.53 -14.20
C THR A 58 -12.85 -11.03 -14.16
N PHE A 59 -11.82 -11.51 -13.46
CA PHE A 59 -11.51 -12.93 -13.32
C PHE A 59 -12.85 -13.63 -13.06
N PRO A 60 -13.26 -14.62 -13.87
CA PRO A 60 -14.56 -15.27 -13.68
C PRO A 60 -14.61 -16.07 -12.36
N GLY A 61 -13.48 -16.17 -11.64
CA GLY A 61 -13.44 -16.65 -10.28
C GLY A 61 -13.83 -15.56 -9.29
N GLU A 62 -14.68 -15.90 -8.33
CA GLU A 62 -14.92 -15.09 -7.14
C GLU A 62 -13.58 -14.77 -6.46
N GLY A 63 -13.10 -13.54 -6.63
CA GLY A 63 -11.91 -13.05 -5.95
C GLY A 63 -12.18 -12.90 -4.46
N GLN A 64 -11.51 -13.71 -3.65
CA GLN A 64 -11.56 -13.62 -2.20
C GLN A 64 -10.71 -12.42 -1.71
N PRO A 65 -11.29 -11.43 -1.02
CA PRO A 65 -10.51 -10.38 -0.39
C PRO A 65 -9.65 -10.99 0.73
N VAL A 66 -8.33 -10.79 0.69
CA VAL A 66 -7.39 -11.28 1.72
C VAL A 66 -7.64 -10.63 3.10
N CYS A 67 -8.47 -9.60 3.16
CA CYS A 67 -8.79 -8.86 4.38
C CYS A 67 -10.29 -8.50 4.44
N GLY A 68 -11.13 -9.52 4.51
CA GLY A 68 -12.53 -9.39 4.88
C GLY A 68 -12.84 -10.38 5.99
N ASP A 69 -13.24 -9.88 7.16
CA ASP A 69 -13.83 -10.70 8.22
C ASP A 69 -15.17 -11.25 7.72
N LYS A 70 -15.13 -12.38 7.03
CA LYS A 70 -16.24 -13.33 6.94
C LYS A 70 -15.67 -14.72 7.18
N ASP A 71 -16.40 -15.48 8.00
CA ASP A 71 -16.13 -16.89 8.30
C ASP A 71 -16.01 -17.71 7.00
N GLU A 72 -14.78 -17.80 6.51
CA GLU A 72 -14.39 -18.59 5.35
C GLU A 72 -13.65 -19.82 5.86
N SER A 73 -14.21 -21.00 5.60
CA SER A 73 -13.59 -22.28 5.89
C SER A 73 -12.30 -22.41 5.06
N LYS A 74 -11.18 -21.95 5.63
CA LYS A 74 -9.83 -22.16 5.10
C LYS A 74 -9.66 -23.65 4.81
N MET A 75 -9.59 -24.03 3.53
CA MET A 75 -9.33 -25.42 3.19
C MET A 75 -7.97 -25.80 3.77
N THR A 76 -7.93 -26.85 4.60
CA THR A 76 -6.71 -27.24 5.29
C THR A 76 -5.64 -27.63 4.28
N THR A 77 -4.36 -27.54 4.66
CA THR A 77 -3.24 -27.99 3.83
C THR A 77 -3.48 -29.42 3.30
N ASP A 78 -4.11 -30.27 4.12
CA ASP A 78 -4.48 -31.64 3.74
C ASP A 78 -5.59 -31.69 2.69
N GLN A 79 -6.57 -30.78 2.76
CA GLN A 79 -7.64 -30.69 1.77
C GLN A 79 -7.11 -30.28 0.39
N PHE A 80 -6.11 -29.39 0.34
CA PHE A 80 -5.39 -29.05 -0.90
C PHE A 80 -4.58 -30.24 -1.43
N LEU A 81 -3.79 -30.91 -0.59
CA LEU A 81 -2.96 -32.04 -1.00
C LEU A 81 -3.80 -33.24 -1.49
N ASN A 82 -5.02 -33.38 -0.99
CA ASN A 82 -5.94 -34.43 -1.43
C ASN A 82 -6.53 -34.19 -2.82
N LYS A 83 -6.53 -32.95 -3.33
CA LYS A 83 -6.93 -32.64 -4.71
C LYS A 83 -5.85 -33.00 -5.74
N LEU A 84 -4.64 -33.28 -5.30
CA LEU A 84 -3.53 -33.68 -6.16
C LEU A 84 -3.48 -35.20 -6.34
N PRO A 85 -3.07 -35.72 -7.51
CA PRO A 85 -2.75 -37.14 -7.67
C PRO A 85 -1.75 -37.62 -6.61
N LYS A 86 -1.84 -38.87 -6.15
CA LYS A 86 -0.91 -39.38 -5.13
C LYS A 86 0.53 -39.45 -5.64
N LEU A 87 0.70 -39.83 -6.91
CA LEU A 87 2.00 -40.05 -7.56
C LEU A 87 1.98 -39.45 -8.96
N VAL A 88 3.12 -38.91 -9.40
CA VAL A 88 3.32 -38.44 -10.78
C VAL A 88 4.68 -38.92 -11.26
N VAL A 89 4.77 -39.37 -12.52
CA VAL A 89 6.06 -39.73 -13.13
C VAL A 89 6.59 -38.53 -13.92
N LYS A 90 7.77 -38.05 -13.56
CA LYS A 90 8.46 -36.97 -14.27
C LYS A 90 9.90 -37.38 -14.52
N ALA A 91 10.33 -37.34 -15.80
CA ALA A 91 11.68 -37.73 -16.22
C ALA A 91 12.11 -39.14 -15.73
N GLY A 92 11.21 -40.12 -15.82
CA GLY A 92 11.47 -41.51 -15.41
C GLY A 92 11.54 -41.74 -13.90
N ARG A 93 11.28 -40.72 -13.07
CA ARG A 93 11.21 -40.84 -11.61
C ARG A 93 9.76 -40.75 -11.13
N VAL A 94 9.36 -41.69 -10.28
CA VAL A 94 8.08 -41.66 -9.58
C VAL A 94 8.18 -40.68 -8.41
N ILE A 95 7.38 -39.63 -8.42
CA ILE A 95 7.37 -38.59 -7.39
C ILE A 95 6.07 -38.68 -6.60
N ASP A 96 6.20 -38.80 -5.27
CA ASP A 96 5.10 -38.55 -4.34
C ASP A 96 4.91 -37.04 -4.17
N ILE A 97 4.02 -36.49 -4.99
CA ILE A 97 3.79 -35.05 -5.04
C ILE A 97 3.12 -34.54 -3.77
N ARG A 98 2.31 -35.37 -3.09
CA ARG A 98 1.58 -34.94 -1.88
C ARG A 98 2.55 -34.73 -0.73
N ASN A 99 3.43 -35.69 -0.47
CA ASN A 99 4.41 -35.57 0.60
C ASN A 99 5.51 -34.54 0.25
N SER A 100 5.92 -34.47 -1.02
CA SER A 100 6.89 -33.46 -1.47
C SER A 100 6.38 -32.03 -1.27
N LEU A 101 5.10 -31.78 -1.59
CA LEU A 101 4.49 -30.47 -1.40
C LEU A 101 4.14 -30.22 0.07
N ARG A 102 3.71 -31.23 0.84
CA ARG A 102 3.49 -31.10 2.28
C ARG A 102 4.73 -30.56 2.99
N ALA A 103 5.91 -31.12 2.68
CA ALA A 103 7.16 -30.66 3.26
C ALA A 103 7.48 -29.20 2.86
N LYS A 104 7.25 -28.82 1.60
CA LYS A 104 7.50 -27.43 1.14
C LYS A 104 6.52 -26.42 1.71
N LEU A 105 5.25 -26.81 1.87
CA LEU A 105 4.19 -25.96 2.42
C LEU A 105 4.27 -25.83 3.95
N GLN A 106 4.87 -26.81 4.64
CA GLN A 106 5.10 -26.73 6.10
C GLN A 106 6.34 -25.91 6.48
N VAL A 107 7.27 -25.65 5.55
CA VAL A 107 8.55 -24.95 5.82
C VAL A 107 8.41 -23.41 5.88
N SER A 108 7.22 -22.84 5.63
CA SER A 108 6.98 -21.38 5.75
C SER A 108 6.65 -20.90 7.17
N HIS A 109 7.42 -21.32 8.18
CA HIS A 109 7.34 -20.78 9.54
C HIS A 109 8.72 -20.39 10.09
N ARG A 110 9.52 -19.67 9.28
CA ARG A 110 10.75 -19.02 9.78
C ARG A 110 11.13 -17.70 9.09
N GLU A 111 10.20 -17.07 8.40
CA GLU A 111 10.18 -15.62 8.23
C GLU A 111 8.91 -15.17 8.95
N ALA A 112 9.05 -14.46 10.08
CA ALA A 112 7.90 -13.96 10.82
C ALA A 112 7.03 -13.16 9.83
N ALA A 113 5.79 -13.60 9.63
CA ALA A 113 4.85 -12.92 8.75
C ALA A 113 4.74 -11.46 9.25
N MET A 114 5.31 -10.52 8.48
CA MET A 114 5.27 -9.11 8.84
C MET A 114 3.82 -8.61 8.73
N ILE A 115 3.21 -8.29 9.86
CA ILE A 115 1.81 -7.85 9.95
C ILE A 115 1.76 -6.35 9.62
N LEU A 116 0.97 -5.98 8.61
CA LEU A 116 0.69 -4.57 8.27
C LEU A 116 -0.57 -4.08 8.99
N ILE A 117 -0.46 -2.96 9.71
CA ILE A 117 -1.57 -2.35 10.47
C ILE A 117 -1.76 -0.92 9.97
N LEU A 118 -2.93 -0.62 9.40
CA LEU A 118 -3.33 0.76 9.09
C LEU A 118 -3.87 1.42 10.37
N ILE A 119 -3.31 2.55 10.75
CA ILE A 119 -3.75 3.30 11.94
C ILE A 119 -4.76 4.36 11.54
N ASP A 120 -5.88 4.41 12.27
CA ASP A 120 -6.91 5.43 12.09
C ASP A 120 -6.43 6.78 12.65
N THR A 121 -6.46 7.81 11.80
CA THR A 121 -6.00 9.16 12.12
C THR A 121 -6.97 10.19 11.56
N PRO A 122 -7.05 11.40 12.14
CA PRO A 122 -7.89 12.48 11.61
C PRO A 122 -7.55 12.81 10.15
N SER A 123 -6.25 12.78 9.81
CA SER A 123 -5.76 13.00 8.45
C SER A 123 -6.16 11.89 7.47
N LEU A 124 -6.27 10.63 7.93
CA LEU A 124 -6.79 9.52 7.14
C LEU A 124 -8.29 9.70 6.89
N GLN A 125 -9.08 9.99 7.93
CA GLN A 125 -10.52 10.22 7.85
C GLN A 125 -10.85 11.37 6.89
N ALA A 126 -10.19 12.52 7.05
CA ALA A 126 -10.35 13.67 6.17
C ALA A 126 -9.91 13.39 4.72
N SER A 127 -9.03 12.41 4.47
CA SER A 127 -8.69 11.97 3.12
C SER A 127 -9.73 11.04 2.50
N THR A 128 -10.36 10.18 3.31
CA THR A 128 -11.43 9.27 2.89
C THR A 128 -12.73 10.02 2.61
N GLU A 129 -13.10 10.96 3.46
CA GLU A 129 -14.30 11.80 3.28
C GLU A 129 -14.20 12.67 2.01
N ARG A 130 -13.00 13.13 1.64
CA ARG A 130 -12.76 13.85 0.37
C ARG A 130 -12.95 12.99 -0.87
N LEU A 131 -12.65 11.69 -0.80
CA LEU A 131 -12.91 10.78 -1.92
C LEU A 131 -14.42 10.51 -2.08
N GLN A 132 -15.19 10.70 -1.01
CA GLN A 132 -16.64 10.49 -1.00
C GLN A 132 -17.43 11.78 -1.27
N ALA A 133 -16.89 12.95 -0.91
CA ALA A 133 -17.49 14.25 -1.14
C ALA A 133 -16.87 14.94 -2.37
N PHE A 134 -17.67 15.17 -3.42
CA PHE A 134 -17.34 15.97 -4.61
C PHE A 134 -17.13 17.48 -4.30
N SER A 135 -16.41 17.83 -3.23
CA SER A 135 -16.28 19.20 -2.74
C SER A 135 -14.98 19.84 -3.24
N ALA A 136 -15.12 20.74 -4.22
CA ALA A 136 -14.03 21.39 -4.95
C ALA A 136 -13.34 22.57 -4.22
N TYR A 137 -13.59 22.79 -2.93
CA TYR A 137 -13.14 24.01 -2.23
C TYR A 137 -12.53 23.76 -0.85
N GLN A 138 -11.70 22.72 -0.71
CA GLN A 138 -10.85 22.57 0.48
C GLN A 138 -9.37 22.65 0.07
N PRO A 139 -8.53 23.43 0.79
CA PRO A 139 -7.11 23.48 0.50
C PRO A 139 -6.52 22.07 0.60
N ALA A 140 -5.60 21.74 -0.31
CA ALA A 140 -4.95 20.44 -0.32
C ALA A 140 -4.32 20.15 1.06
N CYS A 141 -4.98 19.30 1.86
CA CYS A 141 -4.39 18.86 3.12
C CYS A 141 -3.09 18.14 2.78
N ASN A 142 -1.97 18.76 3.12
CA ASN A 142 -0.66 18.16 2.95
C ASN A 142 -0.58 16.98 3.93
N VAL A 143 -0.84 15.77 3.45
CA VAL A 143 -0.85 14.55 4.26
C VAL A 143 0.35 13.70 3.83
N ILE A 144 1.10 13.23 4.82
CA ILE A 144 2.23 12.34 4.65
C ILE A 144 1.87 10.94 5.15
N THR A 145 2.46 9.93 4.54
CA THR A 145 2.34 8.54 4.96
C THR A 145 3.63 8.07 5.60
N LEU A 146 3.55 7.67 6.86
CA LEU A 146 4.64 7.11 7.64
C LEU A 146 4.50 5.59 7.71
N LYS A 147 5.58 4.90 7.36
CA LYS A 147 5.71 3.45 7.54
C LYS A 147 6.57 3.21 8.78
N VAL A 148 5.95 2.84 9.89
CA VAL A 148 6.65 2.66 11.18
C VAL A 148 6.83 1.17 11.44
N LYS A 149 8.07 0.69 11.52
CA LYS A 149 8.38 -0.71 11.84
C LYS A 149 8.48 -0.90 13.35
N SER A 150 7.89 -1.96 13.89
CA SER A 150 8.05 -2.32 15.32
C SER A 150 9.49 -2.74 15.64
N GLU A 151 9.80 -2.79 16.93
CA GLU A 151 11.14 -3.08 17.46
C GLU A 151 11.64 -4.48 17.14
N ASP A 152 10.71 -5.43 17.05
CA ASP A 152 10.95 -6.83 16.70
C ASP A 152 10.81 -7.09 15.19
N GLY A 153 10.43 -6.08 14.41
CA GLY A 153 10.19 -6.17 12.98
C GLY A 153 8.95 -6.99 12.59
N SER A 154 8.13 -7.43 13.55
CA SER A 154 6.95 -8.26 13.29
C SER A 154 5.75 -7.45 12.77
N HIS A 155 5.68 -6.16 13.11
CA HIS A 155 4.61 -5.27 12.70
C HIS A 155 5.14 -4.09 11.91
N THR A 156 4.32 -3.60 10.99
CA THR A 156 4.52 -2.32 10.34
C THR A 156 3.23 -1.54 10.36
N TYR A 157 3.28 -0.38 10.99
CA TYR A 157 2.18 0.55 11.08
C TYR A 157 2.23 1.54 9.91
N ILE A 158 1.11 1.68 9.22
CA ILE A 158 0.92 2.71 8.20
C ILE A 158 0.12 3.83 8.84
N VAL A 159 0.74 5.00 9.01
CA VAL A 159 0.14 6.17 9.67
C VAL A 159 0.07 7.30 8.66
N LYS A 160 -1.13 7.77 8.34
CA LYS A 160 -1.30 8.99 7.54
C LYS A 160 -1.50 10.18 8.46
N MET A 161 -0.69 11.21 8.38
CA MET A 161 -0.82 12.39 9.25
C MET A 161 -0.35 13.67 8.56
N SER A 162 -0.66 14.83 9.11
CA SER A 162 -0.20 16.13 8.62
C SER A 162 1.22 16.41 9.11
N PRO A 163 2.10 17.03 8.30
CA PRO A 163 3.43 17.49 8.74
C PRO A 163 3.38 18.49 9.90
N SER A 164 2.24 19.15 10.10
CA SER A 164 2.02 20.08 11.22
C SER A 164 1.69 19.38 12.54
N GLU A 165 1.31 18.10 12.51
CA GLU A 165 1.09 17.28 13.72
C GLU A 165 2.44 16.98 14.41
N THR A 166 2.38 16.63 15.70
CA THR A 166 3.57 16.45 16.54
C THR A 166 4.08 15.02 16.59
N VAL A 167 5.33 14.83 17.03
CA VAL A 167 5.88 13.50 17.34
C VAL A 167 5.07 12.83 18.46
N GLY A 168 4.56 13.61 19.43
CA GLY A 168 3.68 13.10 20.48
C GLY A 168 2.35 12.56 19.96
N ASP A 169 1.77 13.20 18.94
CA ASP A 169 0.58 12.67 18.26
C ASP A 169 0.85 11.31 17.60
N LEU A 170 2.00 11.18 16.91
CA LEU A 170 2.43 9.92 16.31
C LEU A 170 2.57 8.82 17.37
N ARG A 171 3.19 9.10 18.53
CA ARG A 171 3.29 8.14 19.64
C ARG A 171 1.91 7.69 20.12
N ARG A 172 1.01 8.64 20.36
CA ARG A 172 -0.38 8.36 20.77
C ARG A 172 -1.12 7.48 19.76
N TYR A 173 -0.92 7.69 18.46
CA TYR A 173 -1.52 6.86 17.42
C TYR A 173 -0.96 5.42 17.44
N LEU A 174 0.36 5.28 17.59
CA LEU A 174 1.03 3.97 17.66
C LEU A 174 0.60 3.19 18.91
N ASP A 175 0.56 3.85 20.07
CA ASP A 175 0.27 3.22 21.36
C ASP A 175 -1.13 2.59 21.41
N LYS A 176 -2.11 3.14 20.68
CA LYS A 176 -3.46 2.55 20.55
C LYS A 176 -3.46 1.18 19.87
N HIS A 177 -2.55 0.96 18.92
CA HIS A 177 -2.50 -0.26 18.11
C HIS A 177 -1.39 -1.23 18.53
N ARG A 178 -0.48 -0.78 19.39
CA ARG A 178 0.59 -1.57 19.94
C ARG A 178 0.06 -2.49 21.04
N ARG A 179 -0.25 -3.74 20.68
CA ARG A 179 -0.69 -4.78 21.64
C ARG A 179 0.50 -5.25 22.48
N GLY A 180 0.71 -4.58 23.62
CA GLY A 180 1.60 -5.05 24.68
C GLY A 180 3.06 -4.64 24.50
N ASP A 181 3.43 -3.54 25.16
CA ASP A 181 4.43 -3.48 26.24
C ASP A 181 4.58 -1.99 26.61
N VAL A 182 4.53 -1.66 27.91
CA VAL A 182 4.71 -0.28 28.42
C VAL A 182 6.17 0.17 28.32
N SER A 183 7.03 -0.70 27.78
CA SER A 183 8.43 -0.43 27.47
C SER A 183 8.58 0.84 26.64
N SER A 184 9.24 1.84 27.24
CA SER A 184 9.59 3.08 26.56
C SER A 184 10.38 2.79 25.28
N TYR A 185 10.06 3.51 24.21
CA TYR A 185 10.68 3.32 22.90
C TYR A 185 11.15 4.66 22.32
N ASP A 186 12.10 4.60 21.42
CA ASP A 186 12.52 5.71 20.56
C ASP A 186 11.94 5.51 19.16
N ILE A 187 11.53 6.62 18.53
CA ILE A 187 11.21 6.66 17.11
C ILE A 187 12.46 7.16 16.39
N ILE A 188 12.95 6.40 15.42
CA ILE A 188 14.17 6.73 14.66
C ILE A 188 13.96 6.63 13.15
N SER A 189 14.71 7.41 12.38
CA SER A 189 14.90 7.18 10.94
C SER A 189 16.25 6.51 10.68
N ALA A 190 16.33 5.64 9.68
CA ALA A 190 17.59 4.97 9.30
C ALA A 190 18.48 5.84 8.41
N TYR A 191 17.88 6.67 7.53
CA TYR A 191 18.62 7.55 6.64
C TYR A 191 17.83 8.83 6.27
N PRO A 192 18.37 10.04 6.55
CA PRO A 192 19.48 10.26 7.49
C PRO A 192 19.12 9.72 8.89
N GLN A 193 20.13 9.30 9.65
CA GLN A 193 19.89 8.75 10.97
C GLN A 193 19.49 9.86 11.94
N CYS A 194 18.23 9.88 12.35
CA CYS A 194 17.69 10.86 13.29
C CYS A 194 16.90 10.16 14.39
N ASN A 195 16.96 10.72 15.61
CA ASN A 195 16.13 10.32 16.73
C ASN A 195 15.08 11.39 17.00
N TYR A 196 13.82 10.98 17.15
CA TYR A 196 12.69 11.87 17.43
C TYR A 196 12.29 11.68 18.90
N ASP A 197 13.02 12.35 19.77
CA ASP A 197 12.93 12.26 21.23
C ASP A 197 11.90 13.20 21.84
N ASP A 198 11.82 14.42 21.32
CA ASP A 198 10.93 15.49 21.78
C ASP A 198 9.51 15.36 21.21
N ASP A 199 8.52 15.19 22.10
CA ASP A 199 7.10 15.05 21.75
C ASP A 199 6.45 16.35 21.29
N GLY A 200 6.95 17.50 21.73
CA GLY A 200 6.34 18.80 21.41
C GLY A 200 6.64 19.28 19.99
N GLN A 201 7.57 18.62 19.29
CA GLN A 201 8.01 19.06 17.98
C GLN A 201 7.14 18.52 16.86
N THR A 202 6.90 19.37 15.87
CA THR A 202 6.18 18.99 14.66
C THR A 202 7.02 18.08 13.78
N LEU A 203 6.36 17.25 12.97
CA LEU A 203 7.04 16.41 11.99
C LEU A 203 7.85 17.25 10.99
N GLN A 204 7.28 18.36 10.51
CA GLN A 204 7.96 19.25 9.56
C GLN A 204 9.21 19.92 10.14
N SER A 205 9.21 20.32 11.42
CA SER A 205 10.39 20.94 12.06
C SER A 205 11.55 19.97 12.22
N ARG A 206 11.26 18.66 12.26
CA ARG A 206 12.26 17.59 12.27
C ARG A 206 12.56 17.03 10.88
N GLY A 207 12.09 17.68 9.82
CA GLY A 207 12.38 17.32 8.43
C GLY A 207 11.49 16.22 7.84
N ILE A 208 10.49 15.74 8.58
CA ILE A 208 9.48 14.80 8.08
C ILE A 208 8.37 15.59 7.37
N VAL A 209 8.65 15.99 6.13
CA VAL A 209 7.72 16.75 5.26
C VAL A 209 7.13 15.88 4.14
N ARG A 210 7.64 14.64 3.98
CA ARG A 210 7.22 13.69 2.94
C ARG A 210 7.01 12.31 3.54
N ASN A 211 6.52 11.38 2.71
CA ASN A 211 6.42 9.98 3.08
C ASN A 211 7.77 9.45 3.56
N ALA A 212 7.78 8.76 4.69
CA ALA A 212 9.00 8.32 5.34
C ALA A 212 8.83 6.95 6.00
N THR A 213 9.95 6.24 6.18
CA THR A 213 10.01 5.01 6.97
C THR A 213 10.71 5.30 8.28
N LEU A 214 10.05 4.96 9.38
CA LEU A 214 10.54 5.10 10.74
C LEU A 214 10.65 3.71 11.38
N LEU A 215 11.48 3.60 12.40
CA LEU A 215 11.64 2.38 13.18
C LEU A 215 11.42 2.71 14.65
N LEU A 216 10.75 1.79 15.34
CA LEU A 216 10.71 1.79 16.79
C LEU A 216 11.96 1.07 17.30
N ARG A 217 12.54 1.60 18.37
CA ARG A 217 13.66 0.98 19.07
C ARG A 217 13.36 0.94 20.56
N GLN A 218 13.43 -0.24 21.18
CA GLN A 218 13.23 -0.35 22.63
C GLN A 218 14.33 0.43 23.35
N ARG A 219 13.96 1.28 24.31
CA ARG A 219 14.95 1.82 25.26
C ARG A 219 15.30 0.70 26.23
N LYS A 220 16.59 0.36 26.29
CA LYS A 220 17.07 -0.51 27.37
C LYS A 220 16.84 0.22 28.70
N PRO A 221 16.26 -0.43 29.72
CA PRO A 221 16.29 0.13 31.06
C PRO A 221 17.76 0.32 31.45
N GLY A 222 18.14 1.58 31.71
CA GLY A 222 19.49 1.88 32.18
C GLY A 222 19.77 1.13 33.49
N PRO A 223 21.04 0.87 33.83
CA PRO A 223 21.37 0.29 35.12
C PRO A 223 20.80 1.22 36.20
N SER A 224 19.82 0.73 36.96
CA SER A 224 19.34 1.42 38.15
C SER A 224 20.55 1.75 39.01
N LEU A 225 20.78 3.05 39.24
CA LEU A 225 21.75 3.47 40.24
C LEU A 225 21.35 2.78 41.55
N LYS A 226 22.11 1.76 41.94
CA LYS A 226 22.07 1.25 43.30
C LYS A 226 22.51 2.42 44.17
N MET A 227 21.54 3.08 44.78
CA MET A 227 21.76 4.00 45.90
C MET A 227 22.52 3.21 46.96
N PHE A 228 23.82 3.48 47.09
CA PHE A 228 24.58 3.03 48.25
C PHE A 228 23.99 3.75 49.45
N SER A 229 23.31 2.99 50.30
CA SER A 229 22.91 3.43 51.62
C SER A 229 24.16 3.33 52.49
N GLU A 230 24.90 4.43 52.64
CA GLU A 230 25.94 4.55 53.66
C GLU A 230 25.26 4.52 55.04
N GLN A 231 25.41 3.39 55.73
CA GLN A 231 25.06 3.26 57.14
C GLN A 231 26.08 4.02 57.98
N GLN A 232 25.61 5.14 58.51
CA GLN A 232 25.77 5.66 59.87
C GLN A 232 26.98 5.18 60.71
N LEU A 233 27.74 6.18 61.16
CA LEU A 233 28.69 6.14 62.26
C LEU A 233 28.17 5.37 63.49
N SER A 234 29.01 4.50 64.04
CA SER A 234 29.15 4.30 65.49
C SER A 234 30.46 3.58 65.79
N GLY A 235 31.31 4.22 66.60
CA GLY A 235 32.59 3.69 67.09
C GLY A 235 33.51 4.81 67.52
#